data_AF-A0A6A3ZEC9-F1
#
_entry.id   AF-A0A6A3ZEC9-F1
#
_cell.length_a   1.000
_cell.length_b   1.000
_cell.length_c   1.000
_cell.angle_alpha   90.00
_cell.angle_beta   90.00
_cell.angle_gamma   90.00
#
_symmetry.space_group_name_H-M   'P 1'
#
loop_
_entity.id
_entity.type
_entity.pdbx_description
1 polymer ?
#
loop_
_entity_poly.entity_id
_entity_poly.type
_entity_poly.pdbx_seq_one_letter_code
_entity_poly.pdbx_strand_id
1 'polypeptide(L)'
;MQYRSLRERVGLFGSTPLLTAVRLRAHFDEHASSRRSAFVPVRRRRGATQTKNASAPPMFEPTNEWEEILPNQVLPAGLHIRVNLQTGKKEAKLID
;
A
#
# COMPACT_ATOMS: atom_id res chain seq x y z
N MET A 1 5.00 -1.55 -51.90
CA MET A 1 3.62 -1.28 -51.44
C MET A 1 2.70 -2.42 -51.86
N GLN A 2 2.64 -3.50 -51.08
CA GLN A 2 1.61 -4.54 -51.19
C GLN A 2 1.47 -5.23 -49.83
N TYR A 3 0.45 -4.85 -49.05
CA TYR A 3 0.02 -5.62 -47.88
C TYR A 3 -1.39 -6.16 -48.14
N ARG A 4 -1.49 -7.49 -48.16
CA ARG A 4 -2.73 -8.24 -48.43
C ARG A 4 -3.66 -8.20 -47.22
N SER A 5 -4.94 -8.24 -47.55
CA SER A 5 -6.12 -8.07 -46.71
C SER A 5 -6.36 -9.21 -45.70
N LEU A 6 -6.80 -8.77 -44.52
CA LEU A 6 -7.89 -9.30 -43.68
C LEU A 6 -8.53 -10.64 -44.10
N ARG A 7 -8.58 -11.60 -43.16
CA ARG A 7 -9.71 -12.51 -42.99
C ARG A 7 -9.66 -13.22 -41.64
N GLU A 8 -10.81 -13.13 -40.98
CA GLU A 8 -11.23 -13.78 -39.74
C GLU A 8 -10.99 -15.29 -39.74
N ARG A 9 -10.72 -15.84 -38.56
CA ARG A 9 -11.04 -17.23 -38.24
C ARG A 9 -11.67 -17.34 -36.86
N VAL A 10 -12.93 -17.77 -36.89
CA VAL A 10 -13.82 -18.14 -35.80
C VAL A 10 -13.36 -19.45 -35.15
N GLY A 11 -13.46 -19.55 -33.83
CA GLY A 11 -13.40 -20.80 -33.05
C GLY A 11 -13.88 -20.52 -31.62
N LEU A 12 -15.18 -20.68 -31.35
CA LEU A 12 -15.83 -21.91 -30.83
C LEU A 12 -15.53 -22.18 -29.34
N PHE A 13 -16.52 -21.83 -28.51
CA PHE A 13 -17.03 -22.51 -27.31
C PHE A 13 -16.02 -23.24 -26.40
N GLY A 14 -15.70 -22.59 -25.28
CA GLY A 14 -15.17 -23.23 -24.08
C GLY A 14 -16.14 -23.01 -22.91
N SER A 15 -17.01 -24.00 -22.69
CA SER A 15 -18.02 -24.11 -21.64
C SER A 15 -17.50 -23.75 -20.24
N THR A 16 -18.14 -22.79 -19.58
CA THR A 16 -17.91 -22.48 -18.15
C THR A 16 -18.54 -23.58 -17.27
N PRO A 17 -17.78 -24.26 -16.38
CA PRO A 17 -18.41 -25.09 -15.37
C PRO A 17 -18.99 -24.21 -14.26
N LEU A 18 -20.32 -24.18 -14.15
CA LEU A 18 -21.06 -23.65 -13.01
C LEU A 18 -20.70 -24.44 -11.75
N LEU A 19 -20.07 -23.80 -10.77
CA LEU A 19 -19.80 -24.41 -9.46
C LEU A 19 -21.10 -24.43 -8.63
N THR A 20 -21.71 -25.62 -8.49
CA THR A 20 -22.79 -25.88 -7.53
C THR A 20 -22.21 -25.94 -6.11
N ALA A 21 -22.44 -24.90 -5.31
CA ALA A 21 -22.09 -24.90 -3.90
C ALA A 21 -23.18 -25.64 -3.07
N VAL A 22 -22.92 -26.90 -2.71
CA VAL A 22 -23.75 -27.65 -1.75
C VAL A 22 -23.36 -27.24 -0.33
N ARG A 23 -24.26 -26.56 0.38
CA ARG A 23 -24.04 -26.14 1.77
C ARG A 23 -24.43 -27.29 2.71
N LEU A 24 -23.45 -28.10 3.13
CA LEU A 24 -23.66 -29.07 4.22
C LEU A 24 -23.96 -28.32 5.53
N ARG A 25 -25.10 -28.61 6.14
CA ARG A 25 -25.48 -28.15 7.47
C ARG A 25 -24.82 -29.10 8.48
N ALA A 26 -23.69 -28.69 9.07
CA ALA A 26 -23.15 -29.39 10.24
C ALA A 26 -24.00 -29.02 11.46
N HIS A 27 -24.56 -30.04 12.12
CA HIS A 27 -25.25 -29.91 13.40
C HIS A 27 -24.16 -29.80 14.48
N PHE A 28 -23.91 -28.59 14.97
CA PHE A 28 -22.92 -28.37 16.04
C PHE A 28 -23.60 -28.57 17.39
N ASP A 29 -23.18 -29.61 18.08
CA ASP A 29 -23.63 -30.03 19.40
C ASP A 29 -22.91 -29.19 20.48
N GLU A 30 -23.65 -28.34 21.19
CA GLU A 30 -23.16 -27.48 22.27
C GLU A 30 -23.13 -28.26 23.58
N HIS A 31 -22.05 -29.03 23.80
CA HIS A 31 -21.76 -29.61 25.11
C HIS A 31 -20.58 -28.92 25.77
N ALA A 32 -20.95 -27.97 26.64
CA ALA A 32 -20.33 -27.62 27.91
C ALA A 32 -18.80 -27.79 28.06
N SER A 33 -18.09 -26.67 28.09
CA SER A 33 -17.01 -26.50 29.08
C SER A 33 -16.78 -25.03 29.37
N SER A 34 -17.46 -24.54 30.41
CA SER A 34 -17.19 -23.29 31.10
C SER A 34 -15.71 -23.23 31.54
N ARG A 35 -14.83 -22.67 30.70
CA ARG A 35 -13.54 -22.12 31.11
C ARG A 35 -13.71 -20.62 31.24
N ARG A 36 -13.83 -20.15 32.49
CA ARG A 36 -13.72 -18.73 32.84
C ARG A 36 -12.33 -18.23 32.41
N SER A 37 -12.25 -17.70 31.20
CA SER A 37 -11.08 -16.96 30.73
C SER A 37 -11.08 -15.61 31.43
N ALA A 38 -10.31 -15.48 32.50
CA ALA A 38 -10.11 -14.21 33.18
C ALA A 38 -9.32 -13.28 32.23
N PHE A 39 -10.03 -12.30 31.65
CA PHE A 39 -9.42 -11.27 30.84
C PHE A 39 -8.55 -10.36 31.73
N VAL A 40 -7.22 -10.43 31.56
CA VAL A 40 -6.29 -9.47 32.16
C VAL A 40 -6.23 -8.25 31.25
N PRO A 41 -6.66 -7.06 31.68
CA PRO A 41 -6.53 -5.86 30.86
C PRO A 41 -5.06 -5.45 30.81
N VAL A 42 -4.37 -5.77 29.71
CA VAL A 42 -3.06 -5.22 29.40
C VAL A 42 -3.24 -3.72 29.22
N ARG A 43 -2.80 -2.93 30.20
CA ARG A 43 -2.68 -1.47 30.07
C ARG A 43 -1.67 -1.19 28.96
N ARG A 44 -2.18 -1.00 27.73
CA ARG A 44 -1.39 -0.42 26.62
C ARG A 44 -0.90 0.94 27.09
N ARG A 45 0.38 1.06 27.45
CA ARG A 45 1.05 2.36 27.51
C ARG A 45 0.93 2.94 26.10
N ARG A 46 0.03 3.90 25.92
CA ARG A 46 0.07 4.79 24.77
C ARG A 46 1.38 5.54 24.90
N GLY A 47 2.37 5.14 24.10
CA GLY A 47 3.56 5.96 23.87
C GLY A 47 3.04 7.30 23.36
N ALA A 48 3.25 8.36 24.14
CA ALA A 48 2.92 9.70 23.73
C ALA A 48 3.82 10.05 22.54
N THR A 49 3.27 9.98 21.34
CA THR A 49 3.87 10.65 20.17
C THR A 49 3.79 12.14 20.45
N GLN A 50 4.94 12.67 20.84
CA GLN A 50 5.22 14.06 21.13
C GLN A 50 4.61 14.95 20.03
N THR A 51 3.53 15.65 20.36
CA THR A 51 2.92 16.69 19.52
C THR A 51 3.88 17.87 19.48
N LYS A 52 4.90 17.77 18.64
CA LYS A 52 5.67 18.93 18.20
C LYS A 52 4.70 19.77 17.37
N ASN A 53 4.34 20.93 17.92
CA ASN A 53 3.56 22.03 17.36
C ASN A 53 3.09 21.80 15.92
N ALA A 54 1.77 21.85 15.70
CA ALA A 54 1.12 21.77 14.38
C ALA A 54 1.43 23.01 13.49
N SER A 55 2.69 23.40 13.41
CA SER A 55 3.23 24.21 12.34
C SER A 55 3.08 23.40 11.06
N ALA A 56 2.60 24.04 10.00
CA ALA A 56 2.60 23.45 8.68
C ALA A 56 3.98 22.84 8.38
N PRO A 57 4.03 21.67 7.70
CA PRO A 57 5.30 21.07 7.32
C PRO A 57 6.11 22.08 6.49
N PRO A 58 7.43 22.23 6.74
CA PRO A 58 8.25 23.13 5.98
C PRO A 58 8.23 22.74 4.49
N MET A 59 8.27 23.74 3.61
CA MET A 59 8.41 23.51 2.17
C MET A 59 9.87 23.16 1.85
N PHE A 60 10.07 22.30 0.85
CA PHE A 60 11.40 22.00 0.31
C PHE A 60 11.82 23.08 -0.69
N GLU A 61 13.01 23.66 -0.48
CA GLU A 61 13.65 24.62 -1.38
C GLU A 61 14.68 23.87 -2.25
N PRO A 62 14.31 23.46 -3.47
CA PRO A 62 15.19 22.71 -4.35
C PRO A 62 16.31 23.61 -4.93
N THR A 63 17.53 23.08 -5.00
CA THR A 63 18.65 23.72 -5.69
C THR A 63 19.00 22.97 -6.97
N ASN A 64 19.97 23.50 -7.73
CA ASN A 64 20.54 22.82 -8.91
C ASN A 64 21.46 21.65 -8.54
N GLU A 65 21.65 21.37 -7.26
CA GLU A 65 22.45 20.26 -6.75
C GLU A 65 21.54 19.29 -5.97
N TRP A 66 22.09 18.14 -5.59
CA TRP A 66 21.32 17.13 -4.86
C TRP A 66 21.28 17.47 -3.38
N GLU A 67 20.09 17.80 -2.88
CA GLU A 67 19.87 18.19 -1.48
C GLU A 67 19.04 17.15 -0.73
N GLU A 68 19.35 16.94 0.55
CA GLU A 68 18.65 15.98 1.40
C GLU A 68 17.22 16.44 1.72
N ILE A 69 16.26 15.54 1.54
CA ILE A 69 14.84 15.76 1.85
C ILE A 69 14.57 15.36 3.30
N LEU A 70 14.09 16.31 4.10
CA LEU A 70 13.73 16.04 5.49
C LEU A 70 12.43 15.23 5.61
N PRO A 71 12.30 14.39 6.66
CA PRO A 71 11.06 13.67 6.92
C PRO A 71 9.92 14.66 7.21
N ASN A 72 8.76 14.44 6.57
CA ASN A 72 7.57 15.28 6.64
C ASN A 72 7.68 16.64 5.94
N GLN A 73 8.67 16.83 5.06
CA GLN A 73 8.76 18.01 4.21
C GLN A 73 7.85 17.88 2.98
N VAL A 74 7.23 18.97 2.54
CA VAL A 74 6.43 18.99 1.31
C VAL A 74 7.34 19.27 0.13
N LEU A 75 7.30 18.41 -0.90
CA LEU A 75 8.06 18.59 -2.13
C LEU A 75 7.16 19.17 -3.23
N PRO A 76 7.60 20.24 -3.94
CA PRO A 76 6.93 20.70 -5.14
C PRO A 76 7.04 19.67 -6.28
N ALA A 77 6.08 19.70 -7.21
CA ALA A 77 6.12 18.87 -8.41
C ALA A 77 7.25 19.31 -9.35
N GLY A 78 7.73 18.39 -10.20
CA GLY A 78 8.80 18.69 -11.17
C GLY A 78 10.22 18.55 -10.64
N LEU A 79 10.40 18.02 -9.42
CA LEU A 79 11.72 17.69 -8.88
C LEU A 79 12.18 16.29 -9.26
N HIS A 80 13.49 16.14 -9.50
CA HIS A 80 14.10 14.84 -9.64
C HIS A 80 14.45 14.31 -8.25
N ILE A 81 13.92 13.15 -7.88
CA ILE A 81 14.15 12.52 -6.57
C ILE A 81 15.00 11.27 -6.76
N ARG A 82 16.02 11.09 -5.93
CA ARG A 82 16.81 9.85 -5.81
C ARG A 82 16.90 9.39 -4.37
N VAL A 83 17.32 8.15 -4.17
CA VAL A 83 17.67 7.62 -2.86
C VAL A 83 19.16 7.30 -2.84
N ASN A 84 19.87 7.88 -1.89
CA ASN A 84 21.25 7.53 -1.63
C ASN A 84 21.29 6.14 -0.98
N LEU A 85 21.81 5.13 -1.69
CA LEU A 85 21.80 3.75 -1.23
C LEU A 85 22.73 3.49 -0.04
N GLN A 86 23.72 4.36 0.19
CA GLN A 86 24.64 4.23 1.32
C GLN A 86 24.00 4.71 2.63
N THR A 87 23.23 5.81 2.58
CA THR A 87 22.63 6.42 3.77
C THR A 87 21.14 6.13 3.92
N GLY A 88 20.48 5.67 2.85
CA GLY A 88 19.03 5.50 2.77
C GLY A 88 18.25 6.82 2.68
N LYS A 89 18.95 7.96 2.57
CA LYS A 89 18.33 9.29 2.56
C LYS A 89 17.80 9.62 1.17
N LYS A 90 16.66 10.31 1.14
CA LYS A 90 16.07 10.82 -0.11
C LYS A 90 16.70 12.16 -0.42
N GLU A 91 17.07 12.37 -1.67
CA GLU A 91 17.64 13.63 -2.15
C GLU A 91 16.81 14.12 -3.34
N ALA A 92 16.65 15.43 -3.48
CA ALA A 92 15.99 16.05 -4.61
C ALA A 92 16.85 17.15 -5.24
N LYS A 93 16.66 17.34 -6.54
CA LYS A 93 17.29 18.39 -7.35
C LYS A 93 16.25 19.04 -8.27
N LEU A 94 16.40 20.34 -8.55
CA LEU A 94 15.63 21.07 -9.55
C LEU A 94 15.99 20.59 -10.97
N ILE A 95 14.97 20.33 -11.78
CA ILE A 95 15.14 20.09 -13.22
C ILE A 95 15.12 21.47 -13.89
N ASP A 96 16.20 21.80 -14.61
CA ASP A 96 16.29 23.00 -15.45
C ASP A 96 15.35 22.90 -16.66
#